data_AF-A0A6J1RHZ1-F1
#
_entry.id   AF-A0A6J1RHZ1-F1
#
_cell.length_a   1.000
_cell.length_b   1.000
_cell.length_c   1.000
_cell.angle_alpha   90.00
_cell.angle_beta   90.00
_cell.angle_gamma   90.00
#
_symmetry.space_group_name_H-M   'P 1'
#
loop_
_entity.id
_entity.type
_entity.pdbx_description
1 polymer ?
#
loop_
_entity_poly.entity_id
_entity_poly.type
_entity_poly.pdbx_seq_one_letter_code
_entity_poly.pdbx_strand_id
1 'polypeptide(L)'
;MQPFLDELSILSNFSVKSQWLYLLPLDMNPRRVPDSSPSRRHFALRESVLPQLVTPLEKKLASQVSLHPCINLVVYMVPCDNAPLHIYTRSGHRSRTDSNVEAFLSPRWGGVILINPPSEVCENAQEDEAVTVVPEETAIVGTFLAQLRLLLGIPETVTATS
;
A
#
# COMPACT_ATOMS: atom_id res chain seq x y z
N MET A 1 8.47 3.92 -12.76
CA MET A 1 7.44 4.98 -12.94
C MET A 1 7.72 5.87 -14.14
N GLN A 2 8.89 6.52 -14.23
CA GLN A 2 9.17 7.55 -15.25
C GLN A 2 8.85 7.15 -16.71
N PRO A 3 9.26 5.97 -17.22
CA PRO A 3 9.01 5.62 -18.62
C PRO A 3 7.52 5.66 -18.99
N PHE A 4 6.66 5.23 -18.07
CA PHE A 4 5.21 5.24 -18.27
C PHE A 4 4.63 6.68 -18.29
N LEU A 5 5.17 7.58 -17.46
CA LEU A 5 4.74 8.98 -17.48
C LEU A 5 5.21 9.71 -18.74
N ASP A 6 6.39 9.34 -19.27
CA ASP A 6 6.92 9.89 -20.51
C ASP A 6 6.02 9.50 -21.72
N GLU A 7 5.49 8.27 -21.75
CA GLU A 7 4.51 7.85 -22.77
C GLU A 7 3.21 8.69 -22.73
N LEU A 8 2.78 9.08 -21.52
CA LEU A 8 1.58 9.89 -21.32
C LEU A 8 1.82 11.40 -21.48
N SER A 9 3.07 11.85 -21.65
CA SER A 9 3.43 13.27 -21.75
C SER A 9 2.75 13.99 -22.91
N ILE A 10 2.36 13.26 -23.95
CA ILE A 10 1.59 13.76 -25.09
C ILE A 10 0.19 14.24 -24.66
N LEU A 11 -0.39 13.64 -23.63
CA LEU A 11 -1.74 13.92 -23.14
C LEU A 11 -1.76 14.98 -22.04
N SER A 12 -0.76 14.96 -21.15
CA SER A 12 -0.69 15.88 -20.01
C SER A 12 0.73 16.01 -19.48
N ASN A 13 1.03 17.16 -18.88
CA ASN A 13 2.26 17.33 -18.09
C ASN A 13 2.08 16.70 -16.71
N PHE A 14 3.00 15.82 -16.33
CA PHE A 14 3.02 15.18 -15.02
C PHE A 14 4.15 15.76 -14.16
N SER A 15 3.87 15.96 -12.87
CA SER A 15 4.88 16.31 -11.88
C SER A 15 4.83 15.29 -10.76
N VAL A 16 5.97 14.65 -10.49
CA VAL A 16 6.11 13.67 -9.40
C VAL A 16 6.79 14.34 -8.22
N LYS A 17 6.17 14.21 -7.05
CA LYS A 17 6.74 14.66 -5.77
C LYS A 17 6.79 13.47 -4.82
N SER A 18 7.93 13.28 -4.15
CA SER A 18 8.11 12.26 -3.12
C SER A 18 8.36 12.94 -1.77
N GLN A 19 7.87 12.32 -0.69
CA GLN A 19 8.11 12.77 0.67
C GLN A 19 8.00 11.60 1.64
N TRP A 20 8.71 11.70 2.76
CA TRP A 20 8.60 10.77 3.87
C TRP A 20 7.72 11.37 4.96
N LEU A 21 6.80 10.57 5.49
CA LEU A 21 5.94 10.96 6.61
C LEU A 21 6.23 10.05 7.79
N TYR A 22 6.49 10.64 8.94
CA TYR A 22 6.74 9.95 10.20
C TYR A 22 5.56 10.14 11.16
N LEU A 23 5.46 9.25 12.15
CA LEU A 23 4.46 9.34 13.23
C LEU A 23 3.02 9.44 12.70
N LEU A 24 2.69 8.56 11.75
CA LEU A 24 1.37 8.44 11.17
C LEU A 24 0.76 7.10 11.60
N PRO A 25 0.20 7.00 12.82
CA PRO A 25 -0.56 5.82 13.18
C PRO A 25 -1.80 5.79 12.28
N LEU A 26 -1.91 4.74 11.48
CA LEU A 26 -3.18 4.43 10.84
C LEU A 26 -4.03 3.74 11.89
N ASP A 27 -5.23 4.27 12.15
CA ASP A 27 -6.22 3.67 13.08
C ASP A 27 -6.83 2.40 12.46
N MET A 28 -5.93 1.48 12.12
CA MET A 28 -6.23 0.13 11.70
C MET A 28 -6.65 -0.59 12.97
N ASN A 29 -7.91 -0.99 13.02
CA ASN A 29 -8.41 -1.89 14.07
C ASN A 29 -8.51 -3.31 13.50
N PRO A 30 -7.39 -3.97 13.15
CA PRO A 30 -7.45 -5.28 12.52
C PRO A 30 -7.85 -6.35 13.52
N ARG A 31 -8.57 -7.36 13.05
CA ARG A 31 -8.95 -8.50 13.88
C ARG A 31 -7.80 -9.50 13.94
N ARG A 32 -7.35 -9.88 15.13
CA ARG A 32 -6.41 -10.99 15.31
C ARG A 32 -7.06 -12.32 14.92
N VAL A 33 -6.40 -13.08 14.06
CA VAL A 33 -6.83 -14.40 13.58
C VAL A 33 -5.73 -15.41 13.88
N PRO A 34 -6.02 -16.50 14.63
CA PRO A 34 -5.06 -17.59 14.83
C PRO A 34 -4.77 -18.31 13.51
N ASP A 35 -3.52 -18.70 13.29
CA ASP A 35 -3.11 -19.52 12.14
C ASP A 35 -1.94 -20.45 12.48
N SER A 36 -1.51 -21.24 11.49
CA SER A 36 -0.39 -22.18 11.60
C SER A 36 0.96 -21.57 11.18
N SER A 37 1.06 -20.25 11.03
CA SER A 37 2.31 -19.59 10.66
C SER A 37 3.29 -19.53 11.86
N PRO A 38 4.59 -19.19 11.65
CA PRO A 38 5.55 -19.05 12.73
C PRO A 38 5.08 -18.10 13.85
N SER A 39 4.43 -16.98 13.48
CA SER A 39 3.87 -16.01 14.42
C SER A 39 2.60 -16.52 15.14
N ARG A 40 2.05 -17.67 14.74
CA ARG A 40 0.81 -18.31 15.23
C ARG A 40 -0.44 -17.43 15.13
N ARG A 41 -0.32 -16.29 14.45
CA ARG A 41 -1.39 -15.31 14.25
C ARG A 41 -1.06 -14.43 13.04
N HIS A 42 -2.13 -13.94 12.44
CA HIS A 42 -2.10 -12.77 11.57
C HIS A 42 -3.22 -11.81 11.94
N PHE A 43 -3.21 -10.65 11.29
CA PHE A 43 -4.16 -9.57 11.50
C PHE A 43 -5.01 -9.39 10.24
N ALA A 44 -6.32 -9.46 10.40
CA ALA A 44 -7.28 -9.33 9.31
C ALA A 44 -7.85 -7.92 9.27
N LEU A 45 -7.57 -7.20 8.18
CA LEU A 45 -8.14 -5.88 7.89
C LEU A 45 -9.25 -6.03 6.85
N ARG A 46 -10.48 -5.66 7.21
CA ARG A 46 -11.61 -5.81 6.29
C ARG A 46 -11.55 -4.77 5.17
N GLU A 47 -11.88 -5.19 3.96
CA GLU A 47 -11.95 -4.30 2.80
C GLU A 47 -12.89 -3.10 3.03
N SER A 48 -13.97 -3.30 3.80
CA SER A 48 -14.94 -2.25 4.12
C SER A 48 -14.37 -1.09 4.94
N VAL A 49 -13.26 -1.29 5.66
CA VAL A 49 -12.64 -0.23 6.48
C VAL A 49 -11.51 0.50 5.75
N LEU A 50 -11.03 -0.03 4.62
CA LEU A 50 -9.92 0.57 3.86
C LEU A 50 -10.15 2.03 3.47
N PRO A 51 -11.36 2.47 3.05
CA PRO A 51 -11.60 3.88 2.76
C PRO A 51 -11.36 4.80 3.97
N GLN A 52 -11.56 4.31 5.19
CA GLN A 52 -11.36 5.11 6.42
C GLN A 52 -9.87 5.39 6.69
N LEU A 53 -8.96 4.55 6.16
CA LEU A 53 -7.52 4.75 6.28
C LEU A 53 -7.00 5.90 5.42
N VAL A 54 -7.78 6.33 4.41
CA VAL A 54 -7.42 7.47 3.56
C VAL A 54 -7.51 8.78 4.33
N THR A 55 -8.50 8.95 5.22
CA THR A 55 -8.72 10.19 5.95
C THR A 55 -7.52 10.69 6.78
N PRO A 56 -6.84 9.88 7.62
CA PRO A 56 -5.64 10.33 8.32
C PRO A 56 -4.49 10.66 7.37
N LEU A 57 -4.37 9.95 6.24
CA LEU A 57 -3.38 10.25 5.19
C LEU A 57 -3.67 11.60 4.54
N GLU A 58 -4.91 11.85 4.13
CA GLU A 58 -5.36 13.13 3.58
C GLU A 58 -5.03 14.29 4.52
N LYS A 59 -5.35 14.18 5.80
CA LYS A 59 -5.07 15.24 6.79
C LYS A 59 -3.58 15.56 6.89
N LYS A 60 -2.70 14.56 6.78
CA LYS A 60 -1.25 14.76 6.82
C LYS A 60 -0.68 15.28 5.50
N LEU A 61 -1.27 14.88 4.37
CA LEU A 61 -0.89 15.33 3.03
C LEU A 61 -1.44 16.71 2.67
N ALA A 62 -2.52 17.15 3.31
CA ALA A 62 -3.21 18.42 3.05
C ALA A 62 -2.35 19.68 3.24
N SER A 63 -1.15 19.56 3.82
CA SER A 63 -0.16 20.65 3.84
C SER A 63 0.36 21.01 2.44
N GLN A 64 0.19 20.13 1.45
CA GLN A 64 0.54 20.38 0.05
C GLN A 64 -0.71 20.74 -0.77
N VAL A 65 -1.17 21.99 -0.66
CA VAL A 65 -2.27 22.49 -1.51
C VAL A 65 -1.75 22.65 -2.94
N SER A 66 -2.23 21.81 -3.85
CA SER A 66 -2.05 21.93 -5.30
C SER A 66 -3.39 22.28 -5.94
N LEU A 67 -3.37 23.18 -6.94
CA LEU A 67 -4.53 23.48 -7.77
C LEU A 67 -4.75 22.46 -8.89
N HIS A 68 -3.81 21.52 -9.08
CA HIS A 68 -3.89 20.47 -10.10
C HIS A 68 -4.50 19.19 -9.50
N PRO A 69 -5.19 18.36 -10.31
CA PRO A 69 -5.56 17.01 -9.91
C PRO A 69 -4.34 16.23 -9.41
N CYS A 70 -4.44 15.61 -8.24
CA CYS A 70 -3.36 14.86 -7.63
C CYS A 70 -3.78 13.42 -7.37
N ILE A 71 -2.88 12.49 -7.68
CA ILE A 71 -2.99 11.07 -7.34
C ILE A 71 -1.98 10.78 -6.24
N ASN A 72 -2.45 10.26 -5.11
CA ASN A 72 -1.60 9.91 -3.97
C ASN A 72 -1.21 8.44 -4.04
N LEU A 73 0.09 8.16 -4.12
CA LEU A 73 0.63 6.80 -4.07
C LEU A 73 1.44 6.68 -2.79
N VAL A 74 0.93 5.89 -1.84
CA VAL A 74 1.49 5.80 -0.48
C VAL A 74 1.98 4.40 -0.20
N VAL A 75 3.20 4.30 0.32
CA VAL A 75 3.70 3.10 0.98
C VAL A 75 3.62 3.32 2.49
N TYR A 76 3.02 2.36 3.19
CA TYR A 76 2.93 2.33 4.64
C TYR A 76 3.58 1.06 5.17
N MET A 77 4.50 1.23 6.11
CA MET A 77 5.14 0.12 6.82
C MET A 77 4.24 -0.31 7.99
N VAL A 78 3.82 -1.57 8.01
CA VAL A 78 2.99 -2.11 9.09
C VAL A 78 3.85 -2.31 10.35
N PRO A 79 3.44 -1.78 11.52
CA PRO A 79 4.13 -2.04 12.78
C PRO A 79 4.11 -3.54 13.14
N CYS A 80 5.19 -4.03 13.76
CA CYS A 80 5.30 -5.45 14.18
C CYS A 80 4.13 -5.92 15.06
N ASP A 81 3.57 -5.03 15.89
CA ASP A 81 2.41 -5.34 16.75
C ASP A 81 1.17 -5.77 15.98
N ASN A 82 1.06 -5.34 14.71
CA ASN A 82 -0.05 -5.61 13.82
C ASN A 82 0.37 -6.43 12.58
N ALA A 83 1.57 -7.02 12.58
CA ALA A 83 2.10 -7.81 11.48
C ALA A 83 1.99 -9.33 11.75
N PRO A 84 1.84 -10.17 10.70
CA PRO A 84 1.48 -9.78 9.34
C PRO A 84 0.00 -9.37 9.25
N LEU A 85 -0.26 -8.29 8.51
CA LEU A 85 -1.57 -7.74 8.22
C LEU A 85 -2.01 -8.20 6.82
N HIS A 86 -3.24 -8.69 6.72
CA HIS A 86 -3.84 -9.14 5.47
C HIS A 86 -5.17 -8.46 5.21
N ILE A 87 -5.40 -8.06 3.95
CA ILE A 87 -6.68 -7.54 3.53
C ILE A 87 -7.64 -8.69 3.28
N TYR A 88 -8.78 -8.63 3.96
CA TYR A 88 -9.88 -9.57 3.82
C TYR A 88 -10.96 -8.96 2.93
N THR A 89 -11.27 -9.64 1.84
CA THR A 89 -12.37 -9.30 0.94
C THR A 89 -13.70 -9.26 1.68
N ARG A 90 -14.71 -8.60 1.11
CA ARG A 90 -16.08 -8.62 1.65
C ARG A 90 -16.66 -10.03 1.86
N SER A 91 -16.20 -11.02 1.10
CA SER A 91 -16.61 -12.42 1.27
C SER A 91 -15.87 -13.16 2.40
N GLY A 92 -14.97 -12.47 3.12
CA GLY A 92 -14.21 -13.03 4.23
C GLY A 92 -12.97 -13.83 3.83
N HIS A 93 -12.62 -13.85 2.55
CA HIS A 93 -11.40 -14.50 2.07
C HIS A 93 -10.22 -13.54 2.13
N ARG A 94 -9.05 -14.07 2.52
CA ARG A 94 -7.76 -13.39 2.41
C ARG A 94 -7.46 -13.09 0.94
N SER A 95 -6.91 -11.91 0.66
CA SER A 95 -6.29 -11.61 -0.64
C SER A 95 -5.25 -12.69 -0.96
N ARG A 96 -5.29 -13.25 -2.18
CA ARG A 96 -4.46 -14.41 -2.59
C ARG A 96 -3.03 -14.00 -2.98
N THR A 97 -2.47 -13.01 -2.29
CA THR A 97 -1.11 -12.54 -2.53
C THR A 97 -0.16 -13.24 -1.57
N ASP A 98 0.73 -14.07 -2.13
CA ASP A 98 1.84 -14.70 -1.40
C ASP A 98 2.97 -13.70 -1.08
N SER A 99 2.83 -12.44 -1.49
CA SER A 99 3.74 -11.35 -1.17
C SER A 99 3.51 -10.82 0.25
N ASN A 100 4.56 -10.28 0.86
CA ASN A 100 4.49 -9.48 2.09
C ASN A 100 3.87 -8.08 1.86
N VAL A 101 3.20 -7.88 0.72
CA VAL A 101 2.67 -6.61 0.25
C VAL A 101 1.18 -6.76 0.06
N GLU A 102 0.41 -5.97 0.79
CA GLU A 102 -1.03 -5.80 0.60
C GLU A 102 -1.28 -4.43 -0.02
N ALA A 103 -2.27 -4.29 -0.89
CA ALA A 103 -2.53 -3.01 -1.54
C ALA A 103 -4.01 -2.79 -1.78
N PHE A 104 -4.44 -1.53 -1.76
CA PHE A 104 -5.79 -1.14 -2.13
C PHE A 104 -5.82 0.19 -2.86
N LEU A 105 -6.89 0.39 -3.62
CA LEU A 105 -7.11 1.58 -4.44
C LEU A 105 -8.32 2.36 -3.92
N SER A 106 -8.20 3.68 -3.88
CA SER A 106 -9.30 4.61 -3.69
C SER A 106 -9.49 5.43 -4.98
N PRO A 107 -10.57 5.22 -5.74
CA PRO A 107 -10.75 5.83 -7.07
C PRO A 107 -10.63 7.36 -7.13
N ARG A 108 -10.94 8.05 -6.03
CA ARG A 108 -10.90 9.52 -5.97
C ARG A 108 -9.65 10.10 -5.31
N TRP A 109 -8.75 9.24 -4.83
CA TRP A 109 -7.63 9.68 -4.02
C TRP A 109 -6.28 9.11 -4.48
N GLY A 110 -6.23 7.82 -4.84
CA GLY A 110 -5.00 7.16 -5.25
C GLY A 110 -4.89 5.72 -4.75
N GLY A 111 -3.67 5.29 -4.42
CA GLY A 111 -3.36 3.92 -4.02
C GLY A 111 -2.53 3.87 -2.75
N VAL A 112 -2.78 2.85 -1.93
CA VAL A 112 -2.03 2.57 -0.71
C VAL A 112 -1.46 1.16 -0.79
N ILE A 113 -0.18 1.04 -0.43
CA ILE A 113 0.55 -0.21 -0.28
C ILE A 113 0.90 -0.36 1.19
N LEU A 114 0.55 -1.49 1.79
CA LEU A 114 0.89 -1.89 3.15
C LEU A 114 1.98 -2.96 3.06
N ILE A 115 3.12 -2.70 3.68
CA ILE A 115 4.26 -3.61 3.68
C ILE A 115 4.36 -4.27 5.05
N ASN A 116 4.26 -5.60 5.04
CA ASN A 116 4.50 -6.40 6.23
C ASN A 116 6.01 -6.59 6.43
N PRO A 117 6.54 -6.30 7.63
CA PRO A 117 7.89 -6.70 7.99
C PRO A 117 8.05 -8.23 7.90
N PRO A 118 9.25 -8.73 7.51
CA PRO A 118 9.58 -10.14 7.66
C PRO A 118 9.36 -10.60 9.10
N SER A 119 8.96 -11.86 9.29
CA SER A 119 8.66 -12.38 10.64
C SER A 119 9.91 -12.39 11.51
N GLU A 120 11.06 -12.69 10.91
CA GLU A 120 12.37 -12.73 11.57
C GLU A 120 12.77 -11.34 12.09
N VAL A 121 12.37 -10.28 11.39
CA VAL A 121 12.62 -8.90 11.82
C VAL A 121 11.82 -8.58 13.08
N CYS A 122 10.55 -8.96 13.12
CA CYS A 122 9.70 -8.66 14.27
C CYS A 122 9.97 -9.55 15.49
N GLU A 123 10.42 -10.79 15.28
CA GLU A 123 10.76 -11.71 16.37
C GLU A 123 12.06 -11.32 17.08
N ASN A 124 13.02 -10.75 16.34
CA ASN A 124 14.32 -10.34 16.88
C ASN A 124 14.32 -8.90 17.41
N ALA A 125 13.30 -8.09 17.11
CA ALA A 125 13.22 -6.71 17.57
C ALA A 125 13.08 -6.67 19.10
N GLN A 126 14.04 -6.06 19.79
CA GLN A 126 13.86 -5.70 21.20
C GLN A 126 12.93 -4.49 21.32
N GLU A 127 12.29 -4.32 22.49
CA GLU A 127 11.54 -3.10 22.79
C GLU A 127 12.45 -1.87 22.57
N ASP A 128 11.96 -0.90 21.80
CA ASP A 128 12.65 0.35 21.42
C ASP A 128 13.83 0.23 20.44
N GLU A 129 14.07 -0.92 19.82
CA GLU A 129 15.10 -1.06 18.78
C GLU A 129 14.58 -0.65 17.39
N ALA A 130 15.32 0.25 16.72
CA ALA A 130 15.02 0.65 15.35
C ALA A 130 15.45 -0.45 14.37
N VAL A 131 14.48 -1.16 13.79
CA VAL A 131 14.76 -2.16 12.76
C VAL A 131 14.68 -1.57 11.36
N THR A 132 15.69 -1.86 10.54
CA THR A 132 15.71 -1.47 9.13
C THR A 132 15.08 -2.55 8.29
N VAL A 133 14.01 -2.21 7.57
CA VAL A 133 13.39 -3.08 6.57
C VAL A 133 13.59 -2.46 5.20
N VAL A 134 14.17 -3.23 4.28
CA VAL A 134 14.30 -2.86 2.88
C VAL A 134 13.13 -3.49 2.12
N PRO A 135 12.17 -2.69 1.64
CA PRO A 135 11.05 -3.24 0.90
C PRO A 135 11.45 -3.62 -0.53
N GLU A 136 10.69 -4.55 -1.12
CA GLU A 136 10.92 -4.96 -2.51
C GLU A 136 10.46 -3.87 -3.49
N GLU A 137 11.43 -3.14 -4.07
CA GLU A 137 11.16 -2.01 -4.96
C GLU A 137 10.35 -2.40 -6.20
N THR A 138 10.65 -3.55 -6.80
CA THR A 138 9.95 -4.09 -7.97
C THR A 138 8.46 -4.31 -7.69
N ALA A 139 8.14 -4.88 -6.53
CA ALA A 139 6.75 -5.07 -6.11
C ALA A 139 6.04 -3.74 -5.86
N ILE A 140 6.69 -2.78 -5.20
CA ILE A 140 6.12 -1.45 -4.93
C ILE A 140 5.83 -0.72 -6.24
N VAL A 141 6.85 -0.57 -7.09
CA VAL A 141 6.74 0.20 -8.35
C VAL A 141 5.77 -0.48 -9.30
N GLY A 142 5.80 -1.81 -9.40
CA GLY A 142 4.84 -2.57 -10.20
C GLY A 142 3.40 -2.36 -9.74
N THR A 143 3.16 -2.39 -8.42
CA THR A 143 1.84 -2.13 -7.84
C THR A 143 1.38 -0.70 -8.09
N PHE A 144 2.26 0.29 -7.92
CA PHE A 144 1.95 1.69 -8.23
C PHE A 144 1.63 1.94 -9.70
N LEU A 145 2.35 1.29 -10.63
CA LEU A 145 2.03 1.35 -12.05
C LEU A 145 0.65 0.75 -12.34
N ALA A 146 0.34 -0.42 -11.79
CA ALA A 146 -0.96 -1.06 -11.95
C ALA A 146 -2.10 -0.17 -11.39
N GLN A 147 -1.92 0.38 -10.19
CA GLN A 147 -2.87 1.31 -9.58
C GLN A 147 -3.06 2.57 -10.42
N LEU A 148 -1.97 3.15 -10.93
CA LEU A 148 -2.03 4.36 -11.76
C LEU A 148 -2.75 4.09 -13.09
N ARG A 149 -2.47 2.98 -13.76
CA ARG A 149 -3.21 2.56 -14.97
C ARG A 149 -4.70 2.46 -14.72
N LEU A 150 -5.10 1.80 -13.63
CA LEU A 150 -6.50 1.66 -13.25
C LEU A 150 -7.17 3.02 -12.98
N LEU A 151 -6.50 3.93 -12.26
CA LEU A 151 -7.01 5.29 -11.99
C LEU A 151 -7.17 6.12 -13.25
N LEU A 152 -6.29 5.93 -14.24
CA LEU A 152 -6.35 6.59 -15.54
C LEU A 152 -7.31 5.90 -16.52
N GLY A 153 -7.92 4.78 -16.14
CA GLY A 153 -8.83 4.01 -17.00
C GLY A 153 -8.12 3.29 -18.15
N ILE A 154 -6.82 3.02 -18.01
CA ILE A 154 -6.03 2.30 -19.01
C ILE A 154 -6.16 0.80 -18.72
N PRO A 155 -6.74 0.00 -19.62
CA PRO A 155 -6.86 -1.44 -19.41
C PRO A 155 -5.47 -2.09 -19.41
N GLU A 156 -5.29 -3.13 -18.59
CA GLU A 156 -4.11 -3.99 -18.67
C GLU A 156 -4.03 -4.55 -20.09
N THR A 157 -2.92 -4.29 -20.78
CA THR A 157 -2.64 -4.89 -22.09
C THR A 157 -2.46 -6.39 -21.87
N VAL A 158 -3.50 -7.19 -22.09
CA VAL A 158 -3.34 -8.63 -22.23
C VAL A 158 -2.44 -8.82 -23.45
N THR A 159 -1.16 -9.11 -23.22
CA THR A 159 -0.27 -9.57 -24.28
C THR A 159 -0.87 -10.87 -24.81
N ALA A 160 -1.60 -10.77 -25.92
CA ALA A 160 -2.03 -11.91 -26.69
C ALA A 160 -0.76 -12.63 -27.16
N THR A 161 -0.39 -13.70 -26.47
CA THR A 161 0.56 -14.68 -26.99
C THR A 161 -0.01 -15.21 -28.29
N SER A 162 0.57 -14.73 -29.41
CA SER A 162 0.37 -15.28 -30.75
C SER A 162 1.30 -16.45 -30.98
#